data_AF-A0A7W2SC74-F1
#
_entry.id   AF-A0A7W2SC74-F1
#
_cell.length_a   1.000
_cell.length_b   1.000
_cell.length_c   1.000
_cell.angle_alpha   90.00
_cell.angle_beta   90.00
_cell.angle_gamma   90.00
#
_symmetry.space_group_name_H-M   'P 1'
#
loop_
_entity.id
_entity.type
_entity.pdbx_description
1 polymer ?
#
loop_
_entity_poly.entity_id
_entity_poly.type
_entity_poly.pdbx_seq_one_letter_code
_entity_poly.pdbx_strand_id
1 'polypeptide(L)'
;MLTLTLHYATNRNHLGQRWAPDSYGQDFSADRPNNLRFGRVTVEVSANKVTDYLNDKVNSRHGDGESLSGYIEKKLRKKNLITAFVEPENLTNATNSPLASTVAFNELKKQMERKRDLVVFIHGFNVDWFEAVASAMALELMLNRHSQNNDNLKDTSVFLFTWPSNGAMVKNKAYLSDRNDARDSSVAVARGFLKLRDFLMTLRPKHHDPTINECGQQLHLLCHSMGNYVLQHALVSIDKRNDHKKFPQLFQHIFMCAPDIDDNVFEDERPMVNLHRLARHVTVYYNNGDLAMYISDYTKGNTDRLGHNGTARPLQLHNKISQVNCSDIVRGVTEHSYYLWATVNEDIRQSIDDLAYDDSARKRKCKSAQVWRLT
;
A
#
# COMPACT_ATOMS: atom_id res chain seq x y z
N MET A 1 -25.69 11.08 -0.39
CA MET A 1 -24.88 9.94 0.12
C MET A 1 -23.89 9.56 -0.96
N LEU A 2 -22.72 9.06 -0.58
CA LEU A 2 -21.66 8.60 -1.48
C LEU A 2 -21.34 7.14 -1.13
N THR A 3 -21.38 6.27 -2.13
CA THR A 3 -20.95 4.86 -1.99
C THR A 3 -19.46 4.75 -2.28
N LEU A 4 -18.66 4.39 -1.28
CA LEU A 4 -17.25 4.05 -1.48
C LEU A 4 -17.14 2.55 -1.76
N THR A 5 -16.33 2.17 -2.74
CA THR A 5 -16.02 0.77 -3.07
C THR A 5 -14.50 0.58 -3.06
N LEU A 6 -14.01 -0.39 -2.31
CA LEU A 6 -12.59 -0.73 -2.25
C LEU A 6 -12.40 -2.20 -2.62
N HIS A 7 -11.52 -2.49 -3.57
CA HIS A 7 -11.06 -3.83 -3.86
C HIS A 7 -9.92 -4.22 -2.93
N TYR A 8 -9.89 -5.49 -2.52
CA TYR A 8 -8.87 -5.99 -1.61
C TYR A 8 -8.39 -7.39 -1.95
N ALA A 9 -7.21 -7.72 -1.42
CA ALA A 9 -6.78 -9.09 -1.13
C ALA A 9 -6.46 -9.23 0.37
N THR A 10 -6.76 -10.38 0.95
CA THR A 10 -6.40 -10.68 2.34
C THR A 10 -6.08 -12.15 2.56
N ASN A 11 -5.21 -12.40 3.52
CA ASN A 11 -4.95 -13.71 4.09
C ASN A 11 -5.51 -13.87 5.52
N ARG A 12 -6.32 -12.91 5.99
CA ARG A 12 -7.06 -12.99 7.26
C ARG A 12 -8.14 -14.09 7.21
N ASN A 13 -8.51 -14.64 8.37
CA ASN A 13 -9.69 -15.48 8.52
C ASN A 13 -10.97 -14.68 8.29
N HIS A 14 -11.95 -15.29 7.64
CA HIS A 14 -13.27 -14.68 7.50
C HIS A 14 -14.09 -14.90 8.77
N LEU A 15 -14.92 -13.91 9.12
CA LEU A 15 -15.96 -14.04 10.14
C LEU A 15 -17.31 -14.06 9.42
N GLY A 16 -18.17 -15.02 9.77
CA GLY A 16 -19.41 -15.29 9.03
C GLY A 16 -19.18 -16.12 7.76
N GLN A 17 -20.01 -15.91 6.74
CA GLN A 17 -20.01 -16.73 5.51
C GLN A 17 -18.74 -16.52 4.68
N ARG A 18 -18.14 -17.60 4.15
CA ARG A 18 -16.83 -17.54 3.45
C ARG A 18 -16.80 -16.55 2.27
N TRP A 19 -17.86 -16.51 1.47
CA TRP A 19 -17.95 -15.71 0.24
C TRP A 19 -18.76 -14.41 0.39
N ALA A 20 -19.41 -14.25 1.54
CA ALA A 20 -20.12 -13.03 1.96
C ALA A 20 -19.87 -12.78 3.45
N PRO A 21 -18.61 -12.51 3.85
CA PRO A 21 -18.27 -12.43 5.26
C PRO A 21 -18.78 -11.14 5.89
N ASP A 22 -19.04 -11.19 7.19
CA ASP A 22 -19.42 -10.01 7.97
C ASP A 22 -18.21 -9.09 8.20
N SER A 23 -17.03 -9.70 8.33
CA SER A 23 -15.72 -9.03 8.47
C SER A 23 -14.57 -10.05 8.35
N TYR A 24 -13.33 -9.58 8.54
CA TYR A 24 -12.15 -10.44 8.68
C TYR A 24 -11.52 -10.29 10.06
N GLY A 25 -11.06 -11.40 10.63
CA GLY A 25 -10.53 -11.46 11.98
C GLY A 25 -9.03 -11.14 12.09
N GLN A 26 -8.48 -11.50 13.24
CA GLN A 26 -7.09 -11.24 13.63
C GLN A 26 -6.14 -12.39 13.30
N ASP A 27 -6.67 -13.53 12.82
CA ASP A 27 -5.88 -14.72 12.54
C ASP A 27 -5.70 -14.92 11.05
N PHE A 28 -4.79 -15.81 10.68
CA PHE A 28 -4.72 -16.31 9.31
C PHE A 28 -5.95 -17.13 8.91
N SER A 29 -6.24 -17.12 7.62
CA SER A 29 -7.21 -18.01 7.01
C SER A 29 -6.92 -19.47 7.39
N ALA A 30 -7.95 -20.20 7.82
CA ALA A 30 -7.86 -21.62 8.17
C ALA A 30 -7.36 -22.49 7.00
N ASP A 31 -7.57 -22.03 5.76
CA ASP A 31 -6.99 -22.65 4.57
C ASP A 31 -5.46 -22.80 4.71
N ARG A 32 -4.71 -21.67 4.78
CA ARG A 32 -3.26 -21.53 5.07
C ARG A 32 -2.91 -20.02 5.25
N PRO A 33 -1.79 -19.66 5.92
CA PRO A 33 -1.31 -18.28 6.01
C PRO A 33 -1.01 -17.60 4.67
N ASN A 34 -0.70 -18.40 3.64
CA ASN A 34 -0.43 -17.91 2.30
C ASN A 34 -1.68 -17.80 1.42
N ASN A 35 -2.88 -18.08 1.95
CA ASN A 35 -4.13 -17.94 1.20
C ASN A 35 -4.33 -16.49 0.73
N LEU A 36 -4.86 -16.30 -0.47
CA LEU A 36 -5.18 -14.99 -1.01
C LEU A 36 -6.67 -14.97 -1.36
N ARG A 37 -7.46 -14.33 -0.51
CA ARG A 37 -8.87 -14.08 -0.77
C ARG A 37 -9.02 -12.69 -1.37
N PHE A 38 -9.56 -12.61 -2.57
CA PHE A 38 -9.88 -11.36 -3.24
C PHE A 38 -11.34 -10.99 -3.02
N GLY A 39 -11.66 -9.70 -3.05
CA GLY A 39 -13.03 -9.25 -2.95
C GLY A 39 -13.16 -7.74 -3.08
N ARG A 40 -14.34 -7.25 -2.73
CA ARG A 40 -14.64 -5.83 -2.59
C ARG A 40 -15.47 -5.57 -1.34
N VAL A 41 -15.28 -4.39 -0.77
CA VAL A 41 -16.07 -3.88 0.34
C VAL A 41 -16.68 -2.54 -0.04
N THR A 42 -17.93 -2.33 0.35
CA THR A 42 -18.66 -1.08 0.10
C THR A 42 -19.19 -0.48 1.39
N VAL A 43 -19.22 0.86 1.45
CA VAL A 43 -19.74 1.62 2.57
C VAL A 43 -20.39 2.92 2.11
N GLU A 44 -21.49 3.28 2.77
CA GLU A 44 -22.20 4.53 2.54
C GLU A 44 -21.71 5.64 3.47
N VAL A 45 -21.27 6.75 2.89
CA VAL A 45 -20.76 7.93 3.62
C VAL A 45 -21.49 9.21 3.17
N SER A 46 -21.38 10.27 3.98
CA SER A 46 -21.89 11.59 3.59
C SER A 46 -20.87 12.29 2.70
N ALA A 47 -21.28 12.65 1.48
CA ALA A 47 -20.45 13.41 0.55
C ALA A 47 -19.95 14.72 1.18
N ASN A 48 -20.85 15.47 1.84
CA ASN A 48 -20.47 16.72 2.51
C ASN A 48 -19.41 16.50 3.59
N LYS A 49 -19.53 15.43 4.39
CA LYS A 49 -18.52 15.13 5.41
C LYS A 49 -17.17 14.75 4.82
N VAL A 50 -17.16 14.03 3.70
CA VAL A 50 -15.92 13.75 2.97
C VAL A 50 -15.30 15.06 2.48
N THR A 51 -16.09 15.92 1.83
CA THR A 51 -15.64 17.24 1.37
C THR A 51 -15.12 18.11 2.51
N ASP A 52 -15.75 18.11 3.68
CA ASP A 52 -15.27 18.82 4.87
C ASP A 52 -13.84 18.37 5.19
N TYR A 53 -13.60 17.07 5.41
CA TYR A 53 -12.26 16.57 5.75
C TYR A 53 -11.22 16.79 4.66
N LEU A 54 -11.59 16.71 3.37
CA LEU A 54 -10.67 16.99 2.27
C LEU A 54 -10.23 18.46 2.21
N ASN A 55 -11.04 19.38 2.75
CA ASN A 55 -10.76 20.81 2.79
C ASN A 55 -10.30 21.30 4.17
N ASP A 56 -10.48 20.50 5.22
CA ASP A 56 -10.14 20.84 6.60
C ASP A 56 -8.69 21.26 6.74
N LYS A 57 -8.47 22.34 7.50
CA LYS A 57 -7.14 22.90 7.70
C LYS A 57 -6.48 22.31 8.95
N VAL A 58 -5.58 21.35 8.76
CA VAL A 58 -4.78 20.74 9.84
C VAL A 58 -3.33 21.19 9.73
N ASN A 59 -2.76 21.75 10.80
CA ASN A 59 -1.37 22.22 10.83
C ASN A 59 -1.00 23.12 9.64
N SER A 60 -1.90 24.05 9.29
CA SER A 60 -1.80 24.97 8.15
C SER A 60 -1.92 24.35 6.75
N ARG A 61 -2.44 23.13 6.62
CA ARG A 61 -2.58 22.39 5.34
C ARG A 61 -4.01 21.94 5.12
N HIS A 62 -4.45 21.89 3.87
CA HIS A 62 -5.81 21.46 3.51
C HIS A 62 -5.89 19.96 3.23
N GLY A 63 -6.61 19.23 4.08
CA GLY A 63 -6.87 17.80 3.97
C GLY A 63 -6.45 17.03 5.21
N ASP A 64 -7.43 16.51 5.95
CA ASP A 64 -7.26 15.67 7.14
C ASP A 64 -7.61 14.20 6.84
N GLY A 65 -6.65 13.49 6.23
CA GLY A 65 -6.84 12.09 5.90
C GLY A 65 -6.95 11.15 7.11
N GLU A 66 -6.40 11.53 8.27
CA GLU A 66 -6.49 10.73 9.50
C GLU A 66 -7.92 10.79 10.08
N SER A 67 -8.49 11.99 10.23
CA SER A 67 -9.88 12.14 10.68
C SER A 67 -10.88 11.58 9.67
N LEU A 68 -10.59 11.73 8.36
CA LEU A 68 -11.37 11.08 7.30
C LEU A 68 -11.38 9.56 7.44
N SER A 69 -10.22 8.96 7.71
CA SER A 69 -10.10 7.52 7.98
C SER A 69 -10.94 7.11 9.19
N GLY A 70 -10.79 7.81 10.33
CA GLY A 70 -11.60 7.54 11.53
C GLY A 70 -13.10 7.73 11.33
N TYR A 71 -13.51 8.64 10.44
CA TYR A 71 -14.92 8.78 10.04
C TYR A 71 -15.42 7.59 9.22
N ILE A 72 -14.65 7.15 8.22
CA ILE A 72 -14.98 6.00 7.37
C ILE A 72 -15.03 4.72 8.20
N GLU A 73 -14.09 4.52 9.11
CA GLU A 73 -14.05 3.39 10.04
C GLU A 73 -15.35 3.30 10.86
N LYS A 74 -15.78 4.42 11.46
CA LYS A 74 -17.06 4.50 12.19
C LYS A 74 -18.27 4.14 11.32
N LYS A 75 -18.21 4.36 10.01
CA LYS A 75 -19.27 3.99 9.06
C LYS A 75 -19.21 2.51 8.71
N LEU A 76 -18.01 2.00 8.42
CA LEU A 76 -17.77 0.58 8.12
C LEU A 76 -18.24 -0.33 9.27
N ARG A 77 -17.90 0.01 10.52
CA ARG A 77 -18.34 -0.75 11.70
C ARG A 77 -19.85 -0.75 11.92
N LYS A 78 -20.57 0.24 11.39
CA LYS A 78 -22.04 0.32 11.49
C LYS A 78 -22.74 -0.47 10.39
N LYS A 79 -22.33 -0.26 9.14
CA LYS A 79 -22.92 -0.93 7.98
C LYS A 79 -21.94 -0.91 6.82
N ASN A 80 -21.59 -2.09 6.35
CA ASN A 80 -20.79 -2.33 5.15
C ASN A 80 -21.38 -3.52 4.40
N LEU A 81 -20.92 -3.73 3.17
CA LEU A 81 -21.20 -4.94 2.41
C LEU A 81 -19.88 -5.45 1.83
N ILE A 82 -19.50 -6.65 2.24
CA ILE A 82 -18.31 -7.35 1.76
C ILE A 82 -18.74 -8.47 0.82
N THR A 83 -18.07 -8.56 -0.33
CA THR A 83 -18.23 -9.65 -1.29
C THR A 83 -16.86 -10.23 -1.58
N ALA A 84 -16.63 -11.48 -1.20
CA ALA A 84 -15.41 -12.19 -1.56
C ALA A 84 -15.62 -12.96 -2.86
N PHE A 85 -14.66 -12.86 -3.78
CA PHE A 85 -14.71 -13.57 -5.04
C PHE A 85 -14.45 -15.06 -4.81
N VAL A 86 -15.33 -15.89 -5.36
CA VAL A 86 -15.31 -17.34 -5.18
C VAL A 86 -14.07 -17.92 -5.86
N GLU A 87 -13.31 -18.73 -5.14
CA GLU A 87 -12.21 -19.51 -5.70
C GLU A 87 -12.75 -20.90 -6.10
N PRO A 88 -12.52 -21.37 -7.34
CA PRO A 88 -12.98 -22.69 -7.79
C PRO A 88 -12.39 -23.83 -6.94
N GLU A 89 -13.21 -24.79 -6.52
CA GLU A 89 -12.78 -25.89 -5.63
C GLU A 89 -11.86 -26.93 -6.32
N ASN A 90 -11.99 -27.10 -7.64
CA ASN A 90 -11.18 -28.05 -8.42
C ASN A 90 -10.54 -27.37 -9.63
N LEU A 91 -9.21 -27.18 -9.58
CA LEU A 91 -8.43 -26.66 -10.72
C LEU A 91 -8.32 -27.67 -11.88
N THR A 92 -8.59 -28.95 -11.64
CA THR A 92 -8.48 -30.05 -12.61
C THR A 92 -9.73 -30.27 -13.46
N ASN A 93 -10.90 -29.84 -12.97
CA ASN A 93 -12.19 -29.91 -13.68
C ASN A 93 -12.73 -28.51 -14.00
N ALA A 94 -11.84 -27.51 -14.15
CA ALA A 94 -12.20 -26.11 -14.36
C ALA A 94 -12.85 -25.89 -15.74
N THR A 95 -14.11 -26.33 -15.89
CA THR A 95 -15.00 -25.89 -16.96
C THR A 95 -15.47 -24.47 -16.60
N ASN A 96 -14.87 -23.49 -17.27
CA ASN A 96 -15.33 -22.10 -17.47
C ASN A 96 -15.34 -21.08 -16.30
N SER A 97 -15.03 -21.42 -15.04
CA SER A 97 -15.01 -20.42 -13.96
C SER A 97 -13.62 -19.76 -13.79
N PRO A 98 -13.49 -18.42 -13.90
CA PRO A 98 -12.22 -17.73 -13.71
C PRO A 98 -11.75 -17.78 -12.24
N LEU A 99 -10.43 -17.79 -12.02
CA LEU A 99 -9.83 -17.65 -10.68
C LEU A 99 -10.27 -16.34 -10.02
N ALA A 100 -10.37 -16.33 -8.68
CA ALA A 100 -10.74 -15.14 -7.91
C ALA A 100 -9.80 -13.95 -8.20
N SER A 101 -8.50 -14.21 -8.37
CA SER A 101 -7.53 -13.19 -8.78
C SER A 101 -7.80 -12.62 -10.17
N THR A 102 -8.23 -13.46 -11.12
CA THR A 102 -8.55 -13.03 -12.49
C THR A 102 -9.80 -12.16 -12.51
N VAL A 103 -10.81 -12.49 -11.70
CA VAL A 103 -12.00 -11.62 -11.51
C VAL A 103 -11.59 -10.26 -10.96
N ALA A 104 -10.79 -10.24 -9.89
CA ALA A 104 -10.32 -9.00 -9.28
C ALA A 104 -9.52 -8.12 -10.25
N PHE A 105 -8.56 -8.70 -10.98
CA PHE A 105 -7.74 -7.94 -11.91
C PHE A 105 -8.52 -7.41 -13.10
N ASN A 106 -9.54 -8.13 -13.58
CA ASN A 106 -10.43 -7.62 -14.62
C ASN A 106 -11.33 -6.49 -14.11
N GLU A 107 -11.86 -6.57 -12.88
CA GLU A 107 -12.61 -5.45 -12.28
C GLU A 107 -11.73 -4.21 -12.09
N LEU A 108 -10.49 -4.38 -11.62
CA LEU A 108 -9.50 -3.30 -11.49
C LEU A 108 -9.13 -2.70 -12.85
N LYS A 109 -8.86 -3.53 -13.87
CA LYS A 109 -8.58 -3.07 -15.24
C LYS A 109 -9.70 -2.17 -15.78
N LYS A 110 -10.96 -2.55 -15.58
CA LYS A 110 -12.13 -1.75 -15.98
C LYS A 110 -12.19 -0.39 -15.28
N GLN A 111 -11.72 -0.29 -14.03
CA GLN A 111 -11.59 1.00 -13.34
C GLN A 111 -10.46 1.82 -13.94
N MET A 112 -9.30 1.20 -14.18
CA MET A 112 -8.13 1.85 -14.74
C MET A 112 -8.40 2.40 -16.15
N GLU A 113 -9.18 1.72 -16.98
CA GLU A 113 -9.61 2.20 -18.31
C GLU A 113 -10.34 3.54 -18.29
N ARG A 114 -10.84 3.99 -17.12
CA ARG A 114 -11.41 5.33 -16.93
C ARG A 114 -10.35 6.40 -16.64
N LYS A 115 -9.15 6.24 -17.21
CA LYS A 115 -7.96 7.08 -16.96
C LYS A 115 -7.58 7.15 -15.48
N ARG A 116 -7.47 5.96 -14.87
CA ARG A 116 -7.09 5.82 -13.46
C ARG A 116 -5.83 5.00 -13.27
N ASP A 117 -4.84 5.55 -12.60
CA ASP A 117 -3.74 4.77 -12.05
C ASP A 117 -4.21 3.93 -10.86
N LEU A 118 -3.44 2.91 -10.47
CA LEU A 118 -3.75 2.05 -9.33
C LEU A 118 -2.60 2.02 -8.33
N VAL A 119 -2.90 2.30 -7.06
CA VAL A 119 -1.97 2.11 -5.94
C VAL A 119 -2.35 0.83 -5.19
N VAL A 120 -1.45 -0.14 -5.15
CA VAL A 120 -1.52 -1.25 -4.19
C VAL A 120 -1.07 -0.74 -2.84
N PHE A 121 -1.91 -0.81 -1.82
CA PHE A 121 -1.62 -0.34 -0.47
C PHE A 121 -1.44 -1.50 0.51
N ILE A 122 -0.34 -1.49 1.27
CA ILE A 122 -0.05 -2.43 2.36
C ILE A 122 0.07 -1.64 3.66
N HIS A 123 -0.86 -1.87 4.60
CA HIS A 123 -0.88 -1.19 5.90
C HIS A 123 0.18 -1.72 6.88
N GLY A 124 0.36 -0.98 7.99
CA GLY A 124 1.31 -1.27 9.07
C GLY A 124 0.81 -2.19 10.18
N PHE A 125 1.43 -2.04 11.35
CA PHE A 125 1.21 -2.80 12.60
C PHE A 125 0.03 -2.27 13.42
N ASN A 126 -0.62 -3.15 14.20
CA ASN A 126 -1.76 -2.84 15.07
C ASN A 126 -2.92 -2.15 14.33
N VAL A 127 -3.33 -2.77 13.22
CA VAL A 127 -4.42 -2.34 12.34
C VAL A 127 -5.41 -3.49 12.17
N ASP A 128 -6.67 -3.31 12.56
CA ASP A 128 -7.74 -4.27 12.29
C ASP A 128 -8.28 -4.15 10.85
N TRP A 129 -9.21 -5.05 10.48
CA TRP A 129 -9.82 -5.05 9.16
C TRP A 129 -10.47 -3.71 8.79
N PHE A 130 -11.22 -3.10 9.71
CA PHE A 130 -11.96 -1.87 9.43
C PHE A 130 -11.04 -0.66 9.36
N GLU A 131 -10.01 -0.60 10.20
CA GLU A 131 -8.96 0.42 10.15
C GLU A 131 -8.16 0.32 8.83
N ALA A 132 -7.83 -0.89 8.38
CA ALA A 132 -7.13 -1.12 7.11
C ALA A 132 -7.97 -0.66 5.91
N VAL A 133 -9.26 -1.02 5.87
CA VAL A 133 -10.19 -0.58 4.81
C VAL A 133 -10.39 0.93 4.85
N ALA A 134 -10.58 1.51 6.03
CA ALA A 134 -10.80 2.94 6.19
C ALA A 134 -9.58 3.77 5.76
N SER A 135 -8.38 3.35 6.13
CA SER A 135 -7.14 4.02 5.72
C SER A 135 -6.88 3.92 4.22
N ALA A 136 -7.21 2.79 3.58
CA ALA A 136 -7.15 2.64 2.13
C ALA A 136 -8.14 3.56 1.39
N MET A 137 -9.40 3.63 1.86
CA MET A 137 -10.41 4.52 1.28
C MET A 137 -10.07 6.00 1.50
N ALA A 138 -9.57 6.37 2.69
CA ALA A 138 -9.09 7.72 2.96
C ALA A 138 -7.90 8.08 2.08
N LEU A 139 -6.96 7.15 1.87
CA LEU A 139 -5.84 7.36 0.95
C LEU A 139 -6.32 7.64 -0.47
N GLU A 140 -7.28 6.86 -0.99
CA GLU A 140 -7.86 7.09 -2.33
C GLU A 140 -8.47 8.48 -2.45
N LEU A 141 -9.30 8.88 -1.47
CA LEU A 141 -9.95 10.18 -1.46
C LEU A 141 -8.94 11.34 -1.34
N MET A 142 -7.91 11.18 -0.50
CA MET A 142 -6.86 12.19 -0.32
C MET A 142 -6.01 12.37 -1.58
N LEU A 143 -5.65 11.29 -2.27
CA LEU A 143 -4.93 11.33 -3.56
C LEU A 143 -5.74 12.02 -4.66
N ASN A 144 -7.07 11.95 -4.57
CA ASN A 144 -8.01 12.51 -5.56
C ASN A 144 -8.63 13.85 -5.12
N ARG A 145 -8.15 14.48 -4.04
CA ARG A 145 -8.77 15.70 -3.50
C ARG A 145 -8.79 16.88 -4.46
N HIS A 146 -7.85 16.90 -5.42
CA HIS A 146 -7.73 17.96 -6.43
C HIS A 146 -8.30 17.55 -7.80
N SER A 147 -8.53 16.27 -8.07
CA SER A 147 -9.02 15.79 -9.37
C SER A 147 -10.51 16.03 -9.58
N GLN A 148 -11.30 16.12 -8.50
CA GLN A 148 -12.75 16.39 -8.58
C GLN A 148 -13.09 17.72 -9.29
N ASN A 149 -12.13 18.63 -9.42
CA ASN A 149 -12.31 19.95 -10.04
C ASN A 149 -11.44 20.15 -11.30
N ASN A 150 -10.78 19.10 -11.81
CA ASN A 150 -9.87 19.22 -12.94
C ASN A 150 -9.82 17.94 -13.80
N ASP A 151 -10.57 17.94 -14.90
CA ASP A 151 -10.64 16.84 -15.87
C ASP A 151 -9.29 16.51 -16.54
N ASN A 152 -8.28 17.36 -16.40
CA ASN A 152 -6.93 17.08 -16.91
C ASN A 152 -6.10 16.23 -15.94
N LEU A 153 -6.54 16.05 -14.68
CA LEU A 153 -5.86 15.20 -13.70
C LEU A 153 -6.44 13.79 -13.75
N LYS A 154 -5.58 12.78 -13.93
CA LYS A 154 -5.98 11.37 -13.82
C LYS A 154 -6.40 11.07 -12.38
N ASP A 155 -7.44 10.26 -12.19
CA ASP A 155 -7.76 9.79 -10.84
C ASP A 155 -6.81 8.63 -10.46
N THR A 156 -6.73 8.31 -9.18
CA THR A 156 -6.01 7.15 -8.67
C THR A 156 -6.96 6.27 -7.88
N SER A 157 -7.05 4.98 -8.21
CA SER A 157 -7.74 3.98 -7.39
C SER A 157 -6.76 3.35 -6.38
N VAL A 158 -7.27 2.86 -5.26
CA VAL A 158 -6.49 2.09 -4.28
C VAL A 158 -6.97 0.64 -4.20
N PHE A 159 -6.02 -0.29 -4.24
CA PHE A 159 -6.25 -1.71 -3.95
C PHE A 159 -5.58 -2.07 -2.63
N LEU A 160 -6.34 -2.59 -1.66
CA LEU A 160 -5.80 -2.93 -0.34
C LEU A 160 -5.30 -4.38 -0.30
N PHE A 161 -4.05 -4.58 0.11
CA PHE A 161 -3.65 -5.86 0.70
C PHE A 161 -3.66 -5.72 2.22
N THR A 162 -4.46 -6.57 2.89
CA THR A 162 -4.54 -6.58 4.35
C THR A 162 -4.21 -7.93 4.96
N TRP A 163 -3.43 -7.89 6.03
CA TRP A 163 -2.84 -9.03 6.72
C TRP A 163 -3.16 -8.96 8.21
N PRO A 164 -3.20 -10.10 8.96
CA PRO A 164 -3.52 -10.12 10.39
C PRO A 164 -2.47 -9.39 11.23
N SER A 165 -2.61 -8.06 11.34
CA SER A 165 -1.67 -7.16 12.00
C SER A 165 -2.28 -6.56 13.28
N ASN A 166 -3.09 -7.33 13.99
CA ASN A 166 -3.74 -6.84 15.22
C ASN A 166 -3.77 -7.95 16.27
N GLY A 167 -2.63 -8.62 16.47
CA GLY A 167 -2.49 -9.72 17.41
C GLY A 167 -2.83 -9.32 18.85
N ALA A 168 -3.41 -10.26 19.61
CA ALA A 168 -3.81 -10.03 21.00
C ALA A 168 -2.67 -10.16 22.03
N MET A 169 -2.72 -9.28 23.03
CA MET A 169 -2.02 -9.20 24.33
C MET A 169 -0.55 -8.69 24.43
N VAL A 170 -0.42 -7.65 25.28
CA VAL A 170 0.78 -6.92 25.76
C VAL A 170 1.65 -6.34 24.64
N LYS A 171 1.75 -5.00 24.56
CA LYS A 171 2.39 -4.23 23.46
C LYS A 171 3.68 -4.85 22.89
N ASN A 172 4.58 -5.36 23.73
CA ASN A 172 5.84 -5.99 23.29
C ASN A 172 5.67 -7.39 22.67
N LYS A 173 4.72 -8.20 23.17
CA LYS A 173 4.40 -9.52 22.61
C LYS A 173 3.56 -9.38 21.33
N ALA A 174 2.62 -8.44 21.32
CA ALA A 174 1.86 -8.09 20.11
C ALA A 174 2.78 -7.69 18.96
N TYR A 175 3.79 -6.84 19.20
CA TYR A 175 4.76 -6.45 18.17
C TYR A 175 5.59 -7.63 17.63
N LEU A 176 6.02 -8.57 18.48
CA LEU A 176 6.75 -9.77 18.04
C LEU A 176 5.85 -10.74 17.27
N SER A 177 4.59 -10.90 17.71
CA SER A 177 3.59 -11.70 16.98
C SER A 177 3.38 -11.13 15.59
N ASP A 178 3.07 -9.84 15.50
CA ASP A 178 2.76 -9.21 14.22
C ASP A 178 3.97 -9.18 13.27
N ARG A 179 5.23 -9.16 13.76
CA ARG A 179 6.39 -9.36 12.87
C ARG A 179 6.45 -10.76 12.28
N ASN A 180 6.08 -11.79 13.04
CA ASN A 180 5.95 -13.14 12.48
C ASN A 180 4.80 -13.19 11.49
N ASP A 181 3.67 -12.58 11.82
CA ASP A 181 2.50 -12.54 10.93
C ASP A 181 2.78 -11.76 9.65
N ALA A 182 3.55 -10.66 9.73
CA ALA A 182 4.02 -9.90 8.58
C ALA A 182 4.93 -10.75 7.68
N ARG A 183 5.87 -11.48 8.28
CA ARG A 183 6.76 -12.40 7.56
C ARG A 183 5.95 -13.51 6.88
N ASP A 184 4.98 -14.11 7.55
CA ASP A 184 4.21 -15.22 7.01
C ASP A 184 3.22 -14.73 5.92
N SER A 185 2.71 -13.50 6.07
CA SER A 185 1.90 -12.80 5.06
C SER A 185 2.67 -12.42 3.81
N SER A 186 3.99 -12.27 3.91
CA SER A 186 4.84 -11.94 2.76
C SER A 186 4.74 -12.96 1.63
N VAL A 187 4.44 -14.22 1.96
CA VAL A 187 4.22 -15.28 0.98
C VAL A 187 2.95 -15.04 0.17
N ALA A 188 1.89 -14.53 0.81
CA ALA A 188 0.67 -14.13 0.14
C ALA A 188 0.92 -12.94 -0.80
N VAL A 189 1.65 -11.91 -0.36
CA VAL A 189 2.04 -10.77 -1.21
C VAL A 189 2.86 -11.22 -2.42
N ALA A 190 3.87 -12.05 -2.21
CA ALA A 190 4.69 -12.61 -3.29
C ALA A 190 3.84 -13.37 -4.32
N ARG A 191 2.89 -14.21 -3.86
CA ARG A 191 1.93 -14.89 -4.75
C ARG A 191 1.06 -13.90 -5.50
N GLY A 192 0.63 -12.82 -4.86
CA GLY A 192 -0.17 -11.75 -5.47
C GLY A 192 0.58 -11.06 -6.61
N PHE A 193 1.84 -10.69 -6.39
CA PHE A 193 2.69 -10.08 -7.43
C PHE A 193 2.97 -11.03 -8.59
N LEU A 194 3.18 -12.32 -8.33
CA LEU A 194 3.35 -13.32 -9.39
C LEU A 194 2.04 -13.53 -10.19
N LYS A 195 0.88 -13.58 -9.51
CA LYS A 195 -0.43 -13.63 -10.17
C LYS A 195 -0.68 -12.39 -11.04
N LEU A 196 -0.31 -11.20 -10.54
CA LEU A 196 -0.41 -9.94 -11.28
C LEU A 196 0.51 -9.95 -12.51
N ARG A 197 1.77 -10.37 -12.35
CA ARG A 197 2.70 -10.55 -13.48
C ARG A 197 2.08 -11.44 -14.55
N ASP A 198 1.54 -12.60 -14.15
CA ASP A 198 0.98 -13.57 -15.07
C ASP A 198 -0.25 -12.99 -15.80
N PHE A 199 -1.11 -12.23 -15.10
CA PHE A 199 -2.22 -11.50 -15.71
C PHE A 199 -1.76 -10.43 -16.69
N LEU A 200 -0.77 -9.60 -16.34
CA LEU A 200 -0.23 -8.59 -17.26
C LEU A 200 0.38 -9.26 -18.50
N MET A 201 1.00 -10.42 -18.35
CA MET A 201 1.51 -11.20 -19.49
C MET A 201 0.40 -11.72 -20.43
N THR A 202 -0.85 -11.87 -19.94
CA THR A 202 -1.99 -12.19 -20.83
C THR A 202 -2.51 -10.97 -21.58
N LEU A 203 -2.24 -9.75 -21.09
CA LEU A 203 -2.61 -8.49 -21.76
C LEU A 203 -1.58 -8.05 -22.81
N ARG A 204 -0.37 -8.59 -22.75
CA ARG A 204 0.64 -8.34 -23.78
C ARG A 204 0.20 -9.01 -25.08
N PRO A 205 0.24 -8.31 -26.22
CA PRO A 205 -0.21 -8.86 -27.49
C PRO A 205 0.68 -10.04 -27.90
N LYS A 206 0.22 -11.26 -27.59
CA LYS A 206 0.83 -12.50 -28.10
C LYS A 206 0.11 -13.01 -29.34
N HIS A 207 -1.15 -12.64 -29.54
CA HIS A 207 -1.99 -13.08 -30.65
C HIS A 207 -2.93 -11.94 -31.06
N HIS A 208 -3.38 -11.96 -32.32
CA HIS A 208 -4.03 -10.88 -33.08
C HIS A 208 -5.44 -10.45 -32.60
N ASP A 209 -5.74 -10.51 -31.30
CA ASP A 209 -7.02 -10.04 -30.76
C ASP A 209 -6.89 -8.57 -30.29
N PRO A 210 -7.36 -7.58 -31.08
CA PRO A 210 -7.26 -6.17 -30.73
C PRO A 210 -8.17 -5.79 -29.55
N THR A 211 -8.99 -6.70 -29.02
CA THR A 211 -9.84 -6.44 -27.84
C THR A 211 -9.09 -6.65 -26.51
N ILE A 212 -7.94 -7.34 -26.53
CA ILE A 212 -7.13 -7.60 -25.33
C ILE A 212 -5.89 -6.70 -25.36
N ASN A 213 -6.01 -5.52 -24.74
CA ASN A 213 -4.91 -4.56 -24.64
C ASN A 213 -4.66 -4.13 -23.19
N GLU A 214 -3.41 -3.75 -22.92
CA GLU A 214 -3.04 -2.95 -21.76
C GLU A 214 -3.81 -1.62 -21.78
N CYS A 215 -4.27 -1.14 -20.61
CA CYS A 215 -5.06 0.10 -20.52
C CYS A 215 -4.20 1.39 -20.49
N GLY A 216 -2.87 1.25 -20.58
CA GLY A 216 -1.92 2.37 -20.58
C GLY A 216 -1.77 3.11 -19.25
N GLN A 217 -2.45 2.68 -18.18
CA GLN A 217 -2.33 3.28 -16.85
C GLN A 217 -1.25 2.60 -16.01
N GLN A 218 -0.73 3.31 -15.02
CA GLN A 218 0.40 2.86 -14.21
C GLN A 218 -0.03 2.17 -12.92
N LEU A 219 0.78 1.21 -12.49
CA LEU A 219 0.67 0.54 -11.20
C LEU A 219 1.70 1.11 -10.23
N HIS A 220 1.27 1.39 -9.02
CA HIS A 220 2.12 1.89 -7.94
C HIS A 220 1.95 1.00 -6.71
N LEU A 221 2.92 1.06 -5.79
CA LEU A 221 2.86 0.35 -4.51
C LEU A 221 3.13 1.35 -3.39
N LEU A 222 2.29 1.35 -2.36
CA LEU A 222 2.52 2.11 -1.13
C LEU A 222 2.54 1.15 0.05
N CYS A 223 3.65 1.13 0.77
CA CYS A 223 3.82 0.34 1.98
C CYS A 223 4.02 1.28 3.17
N HIS A 224 3.21 1.12 4.20
CA HIS A 224 3.29 1.90 5.43
C HIS A 224 3.90 1.08 6.57
N SER A 225 4.84 1.65 7.31
CA SER A 225 5.36 1.06 8.55
C SER A 225 5.82 -0.39 8.36
N MET A 226 5.30 -1.32 9.16
CA MET A 226 5.56 -2.76 9.09
C MET A 226 5.08 -3.41 7.77
N GLY A 227 4.23 -2.74 6.99
CA GLY A 227 3.95 -3.15 5.61
C GLY A 227 5.21 -3.17 4.73
N ASN A 228 6.22 -2.35 5.04
CA ASN A 228 7.53 -2.44 4.38
C ASN A 228 8.31 -3.70 4.77
N TYR A 229 8.11 -4.21 5.99
CA TYR A 229 8.67 -5.49 6.41
C TYR A 229 7.97 -6.67 5.71
N VAL A 230 6.66 -6.57 5.45
CA VAL A 230 5.94 -7.52 4.57
C VAL A 230 6.57 -7.50 3.18
N LEU A 231 6.80 -6.31 2.58
CA LEU A 231 7.43 -6.18 1.27
C LEU A 231 8.86 -6.74 1.24
N GLN A 232 9.66 -6.47 2.29
CA GLN A 232 11.01 -7.00 2.44
C GLN A 232 11.04 -8.53 2.31
N HIS A 233 10.19 -9.24 3.06
CA HIS A 233 10.12 -10.70 2.98
C HIS A 233 9.42 -11.20 1.71
N ALA A 234 8.56 -10.38 1.11
CA ALA A 234 7.91 -10.73 -0.15
C ALA A 234 8.94 -10.74 -1.29
N LEU A 235 9.91 -9.80 -1.30
CA LEU A 235 11.02 -9.82 -2.26
C LEU A 235 11.84 -11.10 -2.17
N VAL A 236 12.21 -11.52 -0.96
CA VAL A 236 12.92 -12.78 -0.71
C VAL A 236 12.08 -13.98 -1.19
N SER A 237 10.77 -13.96 -0.93
CA SER A 237 9.85 -15.00 -1.39
C SER A 237 9.69 -15.04 -2.91
N ILE A 238 9.70 -13.89 -3.60
CA ILE A 238 9.65 -13.81 -5.06
C ILE A 238 10.93 -14.38 -5.66
N ASP A 239 12.10 -14.00 -5.14
CA ASP A 239 13.39 -14.49 -5.63
C ASP A 239 13.47 -16.02 -5.59
N LYS A 240 13.12 -16.60 -4.45
CA LYS A 240 13.06 -18.06 -4.25
C LYS A 240 12.05 -18.76 -5.15
N ARG A 241 10.88 -18.16 -5.39
CA ARG A 241 9.78 -18.78 -6.16
C ARG A 241 9.93 -18.61 -7.67
N ASN A 242 10.73 -17.65 -8.11
CA ASN A 242 10.93 -17.35 -9.51
C ASN A 242 12.16 -18.06 -10.09
N ASP A 243 12.73 -19.05 -9.38
CA ASP A 243 13.99 -19.76 -9.72
C ASP A 243 15.14 -18.78 -10.07
N HIS A 244 15.25 -17.66 -9.34
CA HIS A 244 16.20 -16.58 -9.62
C HIS A 244 16.10 -15.97 -11.05
N LYS A 245 14.98 -16.17 -11.76
CA LYS A 245 14.67 -15.42 -12.99
C LYS A 245 14.49 -13.94 -12.66
N LYS A 246 14.60 -13.08 -13.69
CA LYS A 246 14.46 -11.61 -13.55
C LYS A 246 13.17 -11.25 -12.79
N PHE A 247 13.30 -10.39 -11.78
CA PHE A 247 12.18 -9.76 -11.09
C PHE A 247 11.28 -9.06 -12.12
N PRO A 248 9.94 -9.22 -12.03
CA PRO A 248 9.05 -8.49 -12.90
C PRO A 248 9.05 -7.00 -12.50
N GLN A 249 9.37 -6.11 -13.44
CA GLN A 249 9.15 -4.68 -13.22
C GLN A 249 7.64 -4.42 -13.30
N LEU A 250 6.97 -4.45 -12.15
CA LEU A 250 5.51 -4.35 -12.03
C LEU A 250 5.05 -2.92 -11.80
N PHE A 251 5.84 -2.12 -11.10
CA PHE A 251 5.42 -0.82 -10.59
C PHE A 251 6.14 0.32 -11.30
N GLN A 252 5.41 1.39 -11.59
CA GLN A 252 5.99 2.68 -11.94
C GLN A 252 6.72 3.24 -10.72
N HIS A 253 6.04 3.30 -9.56
CA HIS A 253 6.58 3.85 -8.33
C HIS A 253 6.30 2.96 -7.10
N ILE A 254 7.30 2.80 -6.22
CA ILE A 254 7.14 2.23 -4.87
C ILE A 254 7.35 3.31 -3.81
N PHE A 255 6.34 3.59 -3.01
CA PHE A 255 6.36 4.53 -1.90
C PHE A 255 6.51 3.77 -0.59
N MET A 256 7.63 3.98 0.09
CA MET A 256 7.94 3.39 1.40
C MET A 256 7.73 4.45 2.47
N CYS A 257 6.59 4.44 3.14
CA CYS A 257 6.20 5.46 4.11
C CYS A 257 6.48 5.00 5.54
N ALA A 258 7.24 5.78 6.30
CA ALA A 258 7.68 5.47 7.66
C ALA A 258 8.19 4.01 7.85
N PRO A 259 9.13 3.49 7.02
CA PRO A 259 9.40 2.06 7.00
C PRO A 259 9.96 1.50 8.31
N ASP A 260 9.30 0.47 8.87
CA ASP A 260 9.76 -0.26 10.05
C ASP A 260 10.70 -1.42 9.70
N ILE A 261 11.84 -1.05 9.11
CA ILE A 261 12.93 -1.92 8.69
C ILE A 261 14.28 -1.22 8.94
N ASP A 262 15.37 -1.96 8.85
CA ASP A 262 16.71 -1.43 9.11
C ASP A 262 17.12 -0.39 8.04
N ASP A 263 17.85 0.65 8.43
CA ASP A 263 18.29 1.75 7.55
C ASP A 263 19.30 1.36 6.46
N ASN A 264 19.97 0.21 6.63
CA ASN A 264 20.92 -0.36 5.68
C ASN A 264 20.29 -1.36 4.70
N VAL A 265 18.97 -1.53 4.69
CA VAL A 265 18.26 -2.62 3.98
C VAL A 265 18.52 -2.70 2.46
N PHE A 266 19.00 -1.62 1.84
CA PHE A 266 19.33 -1.55 0.42
C PHE A 266 20.80 -1.88 0.09
N GLU A 267 21.65 -2.03 1.10
CA GLU A 267 23.07 -2.35 0.91
C GLU A 267 23.26 -3.78 0.36
N ASP A 268 24.46 -4.09 -0.11
CA ASP A 268 24.80 -5.43 -0.61
C ASP A 268 24.51 -6.50 0.45
N GLU A 269 24.06 -7.67 0.00
CA GLU A 269 23.65 -8.80 0.84
C GLU A 269 22.43 -8.54 1.74
N ARG A 270 21.83 -7.34 1.68
CA ARG A 270 20.62 -7.00 2.43
C ARG A 270 19.34 -7.35 1.66
N PRO A 271 18.23 -7.61 2.38
CA PRO A 271 17.03 -8.20 1.77
C PRO A 271 16.36 -7.37 0.67
N MET A 272 16.56 -6.04 0.64
CA MET A 272 15.94 -5.14 -0.34
C MET A 272 16.91 -4.60 -1.39
N VAL A 273 18.13 -5.15 -1.51
CA VAL A 273 19.11 -4.76 -2.53
C VAL A 273 18.50 -4.75 -3.94
N ASN A 274 17.59 -5.69 -4.23
CA ASN A 274 16.94 -5.85 -5.53
C ASN A 274 15.57 -5.15 -5.67
N LEU A 275 15.12 -4.36 -4.68
CA LEU A 275 13.82 -3.67 -4.74
C LEU A 275 13.68 -2.81 -6.02
N HIS A 276 14.76 -2.14 -6.40
CA HIS A 276 14.84 -1.28 -7.60
C HIS A 276 14.54 -2.02 -8.92
N ARG A 277 14.49 -3.37 -8.91
CA ARG A 277 14.12 -4.19 -10.07
C ARG A 277 12.60 -4.36 -10.22
N LEU A 278 11.83 -4.23 -9.14
CA LEU A 278 10.37 -4.27 -9.19
C LEU A 278 9.75 -2.98 -9.73
N ALA A 279 10.50 -1.87 -9.74
CA ALA A 279 9.97 -0.56 -10.08
C ALA A 279 10.85 0.31 -10.99
N ARG A 280 10.28 1.41 -11.51
CA ARG A 280 11.06 2.48 -12.14
C ARG A 280 11.58 3.48 -11.12
N HIS A 281 10.79 3.77 -10.09
CA HIS A 281 11.14 4.68 -9.01
C HIS A 281 10.80 4.09 -7.63
N VAL A 282 11.59 4.44 -6.62
CA VAL A 282 11.34 4.14 -5.21
C VAL A 282 11.53 5.44 -4.43
N THR A 283 10.56 5.81 -3.59
CA THR A 283 10.71 6.91 -2.62
C THR A 283 10.55 6.41 -1.21
N VAL A 284 11.52 6.71 -0.36
CA VAL A 284 11.44 6.51 1.09
C VAL A 284 11.05 7.81 1.76
N TYR A 285 9.91 7.83 2.45
CA TYR A 285 9.54 8.93 3.33
C TYR A 285 9.92 8.59 4.77
N TYR A 286 10.67 9.48 5.42
CA TYR A 286 11.15 9.28 6.79
C TYR A 286 10.97 10.54 7.63
N ASN A 287 10.88 10.37 8.94
CA ASN A 287 10.70 11.44 9.91
C ASN A 287 11.57 11.20 11.15
N ASN A 288 12.55 12.08 11.39
CA ASN A 288 13.45 12.05 12.54
C ASN A 288 12.72 12.32 13.86
N GLY A 289 11.50 12.86 13.82
CA GLY A 289 10.66 13.05 14.99
C GLY A 289 9.88 11.81 15.43
N ASP A 290 9.70 10.81 14.56
CA ASP A 290 8.72 9.73 14.75
C ASP A 290 8.97 8.89 16.02
N LEU A 291 8.24 9.21 17.09
CA LEU A 291 8.38 8.60 18.40
C LEU A 291 7.93 7.14 18.43
N ALA A 292 7.05 6.71 17.51
CA ALA A 292 6.63 5.32 17.41
C ALA A 292 7.82 4.41 17.08
N MET A 293 8.81 4.93 16.33
CA MET A 293 10.05 4.21 16.01
C MET A 293 11.03 4.21 17.20
N TYR A 294 11.05 5.27 18.01
CA TYR A 294 11.92 5.39 19.19
C TYR A 294 11.64 4.30 20.25
N ILE A 295 10.37 3.92 20.44
CA ILE A 295 9.98 2.84 21.36
C ILE A 295 10.54 1.47 20.89
N SER A 296 10.71 1.29 19.57
CA SER A 296 11.25 0.05 18.98
C SER A 296 12.76 -0.10 19.19
N ASP A 297 13.50 1.02 19.27
CA ASP A 297 14.97 1.05 19.35
C ASP A 297 15.47 1.00 20.80
N TYR A 298 14.83 1.73 21.73
CA TYR A 298 15.31 1.85 23.11
C TYR A 298 15.30 0.52 23.89
N THR A 299 14.50 -0.47 23.46
CA THR A 299 14.40 -1.76 24.17
C THR A 299 15.34 -2.84 23.68
N LYS A 300 16.08 -2.64 22.56
CA LYS A 300 16.68 -3.78 21.82
C LYS A 300 18.07 -3.59 21.23
N GLY A 301 18.73 -2.44 21.37
CA GLY A 301 20.09 -2.24 20.83
C GLY A 301 20.18 -2.43 19.31
N ASN A 302 19.10 -2.08 18.60
CA ASN A 302 18.96 -2.28 17.16
C ASN A 302 19.68 -1.20 16.36
N THR A 303 20.04 -1.56 15.13
CA THR A 303 20.37 -0.63 14.04
C THR A 303 19.25 0.40 13.87
N ASP A 304 19.62 1.63 13.51
CA ASP A 304 18.68 2.72 13.22
C ASP A 304 17.61 2.28 12.19
N ARG A 305 16.41 2.83 12.36
CA ARG A 305 15.26 2.52 11.49
C ARG A 305 15.21 3.42 10.26
N LEU A 306 14.94 2.83 9.10
CA LEU A 306 14.80 3.53 7.82
C LEU A 306 13.75 4.65 7.87
N GLY A 307 12.61 4.41 8.54
CA GLY A 307 11.54 5.40 8.71
C GLY A 307 11.87 6.56 9.65
N HIS A 308 12.89 6.41 10.49
CA HIS A 308 13.31 7.43 11.43
C HIS A 308 14.45 8.28 10.86
N ASN A 309 15.53 7.65 10.39
CA ASN A 309 16.76 8.35 10.00
C ASN A 309 16.99 8.45 8.48
N GLY A 310 16.18 7.78 7.67
CA GLY A 310 16.54 7.53 6.27
C GLY A 310 17.61 6.44 6.19
N THR A 311 18.30 6.33 5.07
CA THR A 311 19.28 5.26 4.83
C THR A 311 20.63 5.56 5.47
N ALA A 312 21.31 4.55 6.00
CA ALA A 312 22.66 4.68 6.57
C ALA A 312 23.68 5.28 5.57
N ARG A 313 23.56 4.92 4.28
CA ARG A 313 24.52 5.29 3.22
C ARG A 313 23.82 5.91 2.00
N PRO A 314 23.31 7.15 2.10
CA PRO A 314 22.49 7.76 1.05
C PRO A 314 23.23 7.91 -0.30
N LEU A 315 24.55 8.07 -0.29
CA LEU A 315 25.37 8.19 -1.50
C LEU A 315 25.63 6.86 -2.23
N GLN A 316 25.27 5.72 -1.62
CA GLN A 316 25.45 4.39 -2.21
C GLN A 316 24.14 3.82 -2.77
N LEU A 317 23.06 4.61 -2.75
CA LEU A 317 21.77 4.15 -3.24
C LEU A 317 21.75 4.01 -4.76
N HIS A 318 21.06 2.97 -5.25
CA HIS A 318 20.75 2.84 -6.66
C HIS A 318 20.01 4.11 -7.14
N ASN A 319 20.33 4.61 -8.34
CA ASN A 319 19.76 5.86 -8.92
C ASN A 319 18.21 5.94 -9.01
N LYS A 320 17.50 4.84 -8.74
CA LYS A 320 16.04 4.76 -8.72
C LYS A 320 15.44 5.03 -7.33
N ILE A 321 16.27 5.01 -6.28
CA ILE A 321 15.85 5.13 -4.88
C ILE A 321 16.14 6.54 -4.40
N SER A 322 15.10 7.29 -4.07
CA SER A 322 15.20 8.62 -3.48
C SER A 322 14.60 8.62 -2.08
N GLN A 323 14.99 9.60 -1.28
CA GLN A 323 14.52 9.79 0.08
C GLN A 323 13.95 11.18 0.27
N VAL A 324 12.87 11.28 1.04
CA VAL A 324 12.20 12.53 1.37
C VAL A 324 12.08 12.61 2.89
N ASN A 325 12.80 13.56 3.48
CA ASN A 325 12.71 13.87 4.89
C ASN A 325 11.47 14.72 5.15
N CYS A 326 10.57 14.21 6.00
CA CYS A 326 9.31 14.85 6.37
C CYS A 326 9.37 15.57 7.74
N SER A 327 10.52 15.61 8.42
CA SER A 327 10.60 16.07 9.81
C SER A 327 10.20 17.53 10.03
N ASP A 328 10.42 18.40 9.03
CA ASP A 328 10.05 19.81 9.15
C ASP A 328 8.51 19.98 9.21
N ILE A 329 7.79 19.06 8.56
CA ILE A 329 6.35 19.13 8.38
C ILE A 329 5.58 18.16 9.29
N VAL A 330 6.21 17.09 9.79
CA VAL A 330 5.59 16.14 10.72
C VAL A 330 5.93 16.55 12.15
N ARG A 331 4.99 17.25 12.80
CA ARG A 331 5.10 17.70 14.20
C ARG A 331 3.80 17.34 14.92
N GLY A 332 3.87 16.71 16.09
CA GLY A 332 2.68 16.42 16.90
C GLY A 332 2.73 15.06 17.58
N VAL A 333 1.58 14.54 18.03
CA VAL A 333 1.47 13.25 18.75
C VAL A 333 1.16 12.09 17.78
N THR A 334 0.71 12.36 16.55
CA THR A 334 0.36 11.36 15.51
C THR A 334 1.41 11.30 14.40
N GLU A 335 2.65 10.98 14.75
CA GLU A 335 3.82 11.15 13.86
C GLU A 335 4.04 10.04 12.83
N HIS A 336 3.13 9.05 12.76
CA HIS A 336 3.38 7.80 12.04
C HIS A 336 2.51 7.60 10.79
N SER A 337 1.32 8.20 10.73
CA SER A 337 0.37 8.04 9.60
C SER A 337 0.38 9.23 8.62
N TYR A 338 1.49 9.97 8.58
CA TYR A 338 1.62 11.21 7.80
C TYR A 338 1.46 11.03 6.28
N TYR A 339 1.47 9.81 5.75
CA TYR A 339 1.18 9.53 4.35
C TYR A 339 -0.28 9.90 3.96
N LEU A 340 -1.17 10.02 4.94
CA LEU A 340 -2.53 10.55 4.79
C LEU A 340 -2.61 12.06 4.96
N TRP A 341 -1.52 12.74 5.33
CA TRP A 341 -1.52 14.20 5.48
C TRP A 341 -1.38 14.85 4.13
N ALA A 342 -2.12 15.94 3.93
CA ALA A 342 -2.15 16.69 2.68
C ALA A 342 -0.75 16.91 2.04
N THR A 343 0.26 17.29 2.82
CA THR A 343 1.61 17.58 2.30
C THR A 343 2.33 16.36 1.74
N VAL A 344 2.39 15.25 2.49
CA VAL A 344 3.09 14.05 2.01
C VAL A 344 2.26 13.37 0.93
N ASN A 345 0.94 13.36 1.10
CA ASN A 345 0.01 12.83 0.11
C ASN A 345 0.07 13.60 -1.22
N GLU A 346 0.23 14.94 -1.19
CA GLU A 346 0.46 15.75 -2.40
C GLU A 346 1.74 15.31 -3.11
N ASP A 347 2.81 15.12 -2.37
CA ASP A 347 4.11 14.76 -2.93
C ASP A 347 4.12 13.35 -3.56
N ILE A 348 3.38 12.43 -2.94
CA ILE A 348 3.05 11.10 -3.50
C ILE A 348 2.23 11.28 -4.78
N ARG A 349 1.18 12.10 -4.74
CA ARG A 349 0.28 12.35 -5.87
C ARG A 349 1.02 12.95 -7.06
N GLN A 350 1.87 13.95 -6.84
CA GLN A 350 2.75 14.52 -7.87
C GLN A 350 3.71 13.48 -8.46
N SER A 351 4.13 12.49 -7.69
CA SER A 351 4.96 11.38 -8.19
C SER A 351 4.15 10.38 -9.04
N ILE A 352 2.91 10.13 -8.66
CA ILE A 352 1.96 9.35 -9.47
C ILE A 352 1.71 10.04 -10.81
N ASP A 353 1.61 11.37 -10.82
CA ASP A 353 1.48 12.19 -12.03
C ASP A 353 2.79 12.34 -12.83
N ASP A 354 3.83 11.56 -12.50
CA ASP A 354 5.17 11.55 -13.13
C ASP A 354 5.87 12.92 -13.14
N LEU A 355 5.52 13.80 -12.19
CA LEU A 355 6.17 15.10 -12.02
C LEU A 355 7.62 14.92 -11.55
N ALA A 356 8.57 15.60 -12.19
CA ALA A 356 9.99 15.45 -11.90
C ALA A 356 10.33 15.76 -10.42
N TYR A 357 11.38 15.15 -9.88
CA TYR A 357 11.74 15.28 -8.45
C TYR A 357 12.14 16.71 -8.06
N ASP A 358 12.74 17.44 -8.98
CA ASP A 358 13.23 18.82 -8.89
C ASP A 358 12.24 19.85 -9.45
N ASP A 359 11.02 19.42 -9.82
CA ASP A 359 9.99 20.32 -10.35
C ASP A 359 9.62 21.40 -9.33
N SER A 360 9.56 22.65 -9.78
CA SER A 360 9.26 23.83 -8.97
C SER A 360 7.89 23.80 -8.27
N ALA A 361 6.93 23.02 -8.79
CA ALA A 361 5.62 22.83 -8.17
C ALA A 361 5.69 21.92 -6.93
N ARG A 362 6.74 21.12 -6.78
CA ARG A 362 6.95 20.32 -5.57
C ARG A 362 7.41 21.20 -4.42
N LYS A 363 6.84 20.97 -3.23
CA LYS A 363 7.28 21.63 -2.00
C LYS A 363 8.48 20.91 -1.38
N ARG A 364 9.55 20.75 -2.16
CA ARG A 364 10.79 20.07 -1.75
C ARG A 364 11.99 21.01 -1.81
N LYS A 365 12.97 20.75 -0.94
CA LYS A 365 14.34 21.28 -1.05
C LYS A 365 15.32 20.12 -1.23
N CYS A 366 16.16 20.20 -2.26
CA CYS A 366 17.25 19.26 -2.45
C CYS A 366 18.28 19.44 -1.32
N LYS A 367 18.74 18.34 -0.73
CA LYS A 367 19.83 18.33 0.26
C LYS A 367 21.11 17.76 -0.33
N SER A 368 20.99 16.67 -1.07
CA SER A 368 22.07 16.02 -1.82
C SER A 368 21.46 15.19 -2.94
N ALA A 369 22.30 14.50 -3.73
CA ALA A 369 21.83 13.52 -4.69
C ALA A 369 20.83 12.55 -4.02
N GLN A 370 19.64 12.42 -4.61
CA GLN A 370 18.56 11.53 -4.16
C GLN A 370 18.00 11.80 -2.76
N VAL A 371 18.40 12.89 -2.07
CA VAL A 371 17.89 13.25 -0.74
C VAL A 371 17.22 14.61 -0.80
N TRP A 372 15.94 14.60 -0.45
CA TRP A 372 15.05 15.75 -0.47
C TRP A 372 14.50 15.99 0.93
N ARG A 373 14.07 17.22 1.18
CA ARG A 373 13.31 17.59 2.37
C ARG A 373 12.00 18.24 1.96
N LEU A 374 10.90 17.78 2.51
CA LEU A 374 9.58 18.36 2.29
C LEU A 374 9.44 19.63 3.15
N THR A 375 8.89 20.71 2.59
CA THR A 375 8.87 22.06 3.20
C THR A 375 7.50 22.68 3.28
#